data_AF-A0A2M4D0I7-F1
#
_entry.id   AF-A0A2M4D0I7-F1
#
_cell.length_a   1.000
_cell.length_b   1.000
_cell.length_c   1.000
_cell.angle_alpha   90.00
_cell.angle_beta   90.00
_cell.angle_gamma   90.00
#
_symmetry.space_group_name_H-M   'P 1'
#
loop_
_entity.id
_entity.type
_entity.pdbx_description
1 polymer ?
#
loop_
_entity_poly.entity_id
_entity_poly.type
_entity_poly.pdbx_seq_one_letter_code
_entity_poly.pdbx_strand_id
1 'polypeptide(L)'
;MKYAAVVLAVISLLAFEQVAAQSGVITTGCGTLPTCGANQVAACCEPCYSVYCYYINRNCGQNCKKACYCTLGYVQLQLNGPCVPKSQCRPPGKK
;
A
#
# COMPACT_ATOMS: atom_id res chain seq x y z
N MET A 1 -10.70 -50.70 16.55
CA MET A 1 -9.25 -50.48 16.30
C MET A 1 -8.86 -50.48 14.83
N LYS A 2 -9.36 -51.40 13.97
CA LYS A 2 -8.94 -51.49 12.55
C LYS A 2 -9.24 -50.24 11.70
N TYR A 3 -10.36 -49.58 11.94
CA TYR A 3 -10.77 -48.40 11.15
C TYR A 3 -10.12 -47.08 11.60
N ALA A 4 -9.50 -47.06 12.80
CA ALA A 4 -8.86 -45.85 13.33
C ALA A 4 -7.63 -45.45 12.51
N ALA A 5 -6.85 -46.42 12.05
CA ALA A 5 -5.71 -46.19 11.17
C ALA A 5 -6.12 -45.66 9.79
N VAL A 6 -7.25 -46.13 9.27
CA VAL A 6 -7.81 -45.70 7.98
C VAL A 6 -8.32 -44.26 8.07
N VAL A 7 -9.02 -43.93 9.16
CA VAL A 7 -9.51 -42.56 9.41
C VAL A 7 -8.35 -41.58 9.57
N LEU A 8 -7.29 -41.95 10.29
CA LEU A 8 -6.09 -41.11 10.44
C LEU A 8 -5.34 -40.91 9.10
N ALA A 9 -5.32 -41.91 8.23
CA ALA A 9 -4.71 -41.81 6.91
C ALA A 9 -5.51 -40.92 5.95
N VAL A 10 -6.85 -40.96 6.02
CA VAL A 10 -7.72 -40.10 5.19
C VAL A 10 -7.65 -38.64 5.66
N ILE A 11 -7.57 -38.38 6.96
CA ILE A 11 -7.42 -37.02 7.52
C ILE A 11 -6.09 -36.38 7.08
N SER A 12 -5.01 -37.17 7.02
CA SER A 12 -3.70 -36.67 6.57
C SER A 12 -3.62 -36.45 5.05
N LEU A 13 -4.42 -37.16 4.26
CA LEU A 13 -4.57 -36.90 2.81
C LEU A 13 -5.43 -35.67 2.50
N LEU A 14 -6.41 -35.33 3.35
CA LEU A 14 -7.28 -34.15 3.19
C LEU A 14 -6.64 -32.84 3.70
N ALA A 15 -5.56 -32.91 4.50
CA ALA A 15 -4.86 -31.73 5.00
C ALA A 15 -3.88 -31.10 3.99
N PHE A 16 -3.78 -31.64 2.77
CA PHE A 16 -2.87 -31.16 1.72
C PHE A 16 -3.45 -30.06 0.82
N GLU A 17 -4.58 -29.46 1.19
CA GLU A 17 -5.17 -28.37 0.42
C GLU A 17 -4.58 -27.00 0.82
N GLN A 18 -3.61 -26.59 0.00
CA GLN A 18 -3.45 -25.22 -0.48
C GLN A 18 -3.03 -24.14 0.54
N VAL A 19 -1.82 -24.30 1.11
CA VAL A 19 -0.99 -23.12 1.46
C VAL A 19 -0.16 -22.70 0.25
N ALA A 20 -0.80 -22.58 -0.91
CA ALA A 20 -0.35 -21.61 -1.89
C ALA A 20 -1.02 -20.30 -1.49
N ALA A 21 -0.55 -19.71 -0.37
CA ALA A 21 -0.75 -18.29 -0.15
C ALA A 21 -0.27 -17.64 -1.44
N GLN A 22 -1.21 -17.09 -2.19
CA GLN A 22 -0.92 -16.38 -3.42
C GLN A 22 -0.06 -15.18 -3.00
N SER A 23 1.25 -15.37 -3.00
CA SER A 23 2.23 -14.32 -3.20
C SER A 23 2.13 -13.86 -4.65
N GLY A 24 0.92 -13.51 -5.07
CA GLY A 24 0.66 -12.77 -6.27
C GLY A 24 1.17 -11.37 -5.99
N VAL A 25 2.46 -11.14 -6.25
CA VAL A 25 2.94 -9.81 -6.57
C VAL A 25 2.01 -9.34 -7.69
N ILE A 26 1.14 -8.37 -7.42
CA ILE A 26 0.30 -7.78 -8.45
C ILE A 26 1.29 -7.10 -9.40
N THR A 27 1.72 -7.79 -10.45
CA THR A 27 2.69 -7.28 -11.43
C THR A 27 1.96 -6.36 -12.40
N THR A 28 1.43 -5.24 -11.91
CA THR A 28 1.14 -4.10 -12.79
C THR A 28 2.47 -3.50 -13.25
N GLY A 29 3.23 -4.18 -14.12
CA GLY A 29 4.34 -3.66 -14.95
C GLY A 29 5.45 -2.82 -14.31
N CYS A 30 5.52 -2.72 -13.00
CA CYS A 30 6.17 -1.60 -12.31
C CYS A 30 7.38 -2.02 -11.47
N GLY A 31 7.65 -3.32 -11.40
CA GLY A 31 8.75 -3.89 -10.62
C GLY A 31 8.62 -3.65 -9.11
N THR A 32 9.73 -3.78 -8.39
CA THR A 32 9.79 -3.78 -6.91
C THR A 32 9.47 -2.43 -6.30
N LEU A 33 8.30 -2.29 -5.66
CA LEU A 33 7.85 -1.04 -5.02
C LEU A 33 8.73 -0.64 -3.82
N PRO A 34 8.95 0.67 -3.57
CA PRO A 34 9.68 1.12 -2.41
C PRO A 34 8.91 0.81 -1.12
N THR A 35 9.64 0.61 -0.03
CA THR A 35 9.04 0.59 1.32
C THR A 35 8.65 2.01 1.72
N CYS A 36 7.42 2.19 2.16
CA CYS A 36 6.87 3.49 2.51
C CYS A 36 6.74 3.68 4.03
N GLY A 37 6.67 4.94 4.45
CA GLY A 37 6.45 5.30 5.85
C GLY A 37 4.98 5.19 6.27
N ALA A 38 4.69 5.67 7.47
CA ALA A 38 3.32 5.73 7.98
C ALA A 38 2.41 6.59 7.06
N ASN A 39 1.17 6.14 6.88
CA ASN A 39 0.14 6.80 6.07
C ASN A 39 0.53 7.00 4.59
N GLN A 40 1.42 6.15 4.09
CA GLN A 40 1.86 6.15 2.72
C GLN A 40 1.60 4.79 2.08
N VAL A 41 1.30 4.80 0.78
CA VAL A 41 1.16 3.62 -0.06
C VAL A 41 2.14 3.71 -1.22
N ALA A 42 2.82 2.60 -1.49
CA ALA A 42 3.69 2.51 -2.65
C ALA A 42 2.82 2.39 -3.90
N ALA A 43 2.98 3.30 -4.85
CA ALA A 43 2.29 3.21 -6.13
C ALA A 43 3.25 3.40 -7.29
N CYS A 44 2.82 2.85 -8.41
CA CYS A 44 3.58 2.86 -9.65
C CYS A 44 3.54 4.21 -10.33
N CYS A 45 2.37 4.84 -10.29
CA CYS A 45 2.15 6.17 -10.79
C CYS A 45 1.68 7.05 -9.64
N GLU A 46 2.07 8.31 -9.69
CA GLU A 46 1.53 9.31 -8.78
C GLU A 46 0.02 9.42 -9.02
N PRO A 47 -0.81 9.13 -8.00
CA PRO A 47 -2.18 9.54 -8.07
C PRO A 47 -2.24 11.07 -8.10
N CYS A 48 -2.99 11.63 -9.06
CA CYS A 48 -3.18 13.08 -9.17
C CYS A 48 -3.96 13.69 -7.98
N TYR A 49 -4.31 12.88 -6.98
CA TYR A 49 -4.93 13.30 -5.74
C TYR A 49 -3.96 13.47 -4.57
N SER A 50 -2.63 13.36 -4.73
CA SER A 50 -1.72 13.61 -3.60
C SER A 50 -1.88 15.06 -3.10
N VAL A 51 -2.73 15.24 -2.10
CA VAL A 51 -3.13 16.55 -1.59
C VAL A 51 -2.06 17.00 -0.60
N TYR A 52 -1.63 18.24 -0.72
CA TYR A 52 -0.71 18.88 0.21
C TYR A 52 -1.50 19.63 1.29
N CYS A 53 -0.89 19.88 2.44
CA CYS A 53 -1.50 20.75 3.46
C CYS A 53 -1.87 22.15 2.93
N TYR A 54 -1.21 22.59 1.86
CA TYR A 54 -1.47 23.85 1.18
C TYR A 54 -1.65 23.59 -0.30
N TYR A 55 -2.44 24.43 -0.97
CA TYR A 55 -2.55 24.35 -2.42
C TYR A 55 -1.17 24.54 -3.06
N ILE A 56 -0.74 23.55 -3.81
CA ILE A 56 0.38 23.68 -4.72
C ILE A 56 -0.12 23.39 -6.14
N ASN A 57 0.19 24.28 -7.07
CA ASN A 57 -0.11 24.04 -8.47
C ASN A 57 0.81 22.91 -8.96
N ARG A 58 0.27 21.69 -9.00
CA ARG A 58 0.96 20.50 -9.50
C ARG A 58 0.37 20.14 -10.85
N ASN A 59 1.23 20.18 -11.87
CA ASN A 59 0.92 19.50 -13.10
C ASN A 59 1.20 18.01 -12.88
N CYS A 60 0.15 17.21 -12.71
CA CYS A 60 0.26 15.75 -12.73
C CYS A 60 0.71 15.36 -14.13
N GLY A 61 2.03 15.33 -14.34
CA GLY A 61 2.60 15.04 -15.65
C GLY A 61 2.18 13.65 -16.14
N GLN A 62 2.26 13.42 -17.44
CA GLN A 62 2.02 12.10 -18.05
C GLN A 62 3.04 11.04 -17.62
N ASN A 63 4.13 11.46 -16.95
CA ASN A 63 5.20 10.58 -16.51
C ASN A 63 4.87 9.96 -15.15
N CYS A 64 4.46 8.71 -15.20
CA CYS A 64 4.25 7.83 -14.06
C CYS A 64 5.58 7.62 -13.29
N LYS A 65 5.71 8.24 -12.11
CA LYS A 65 6.85 8.00 -11.22
C LYS A 65 6.47 6.98 -10.15
N LYS A 66 7.35 6.02 -9.92
CA LYS A 66 7.24 5.06 -8.83
C LYS A 66 7.72 5.70 -7.53
N ALA A 67 6.83 5.84 -6.55
CA ALA A 67 7.14 6.44 -5.26
C ALA A 67 6.12 6.06 -4.17
N CYS A 68 6.32 6.63 -2.99
CA CYS A 68 5.37 6.57 -1.88
C CYS A 68 4.44 7.79 -1.91
N TYR A 69 3.15 7.54 -1.88
CA TYR A 69 2.10 8.57 -1.93
C TYR A 69 1.22 8.51 -0.69
N CYS A 70 0.58 9.61 -0.32
CA CYS A 70 -0.31 9.61 0.84
C CYS A 70 -1.53 8.72 0.60
N THR A 71 -1.85 7.91 1.60
CA THR A 71 -3.10 7.15 1.62
C THR A 71 -4.30 8.10 1.61
N LEU A 72 -5.45 7.66 1.10
CA LEU A 72 -6.68 8.45 1.12
C LEU A 72 -6.99 8.99 2.53
N GLY A 73 -7.36 10.26 2.61
CA GLY A 73 -7.62 10.97 3.88
C GLY A 73 -6.38 11.62 4.52
N TYR A 74 -5.18 11.33 4.03
CA TYR A 74 -3.93 11.97 4.46
C TYR A 74 -3.42 12.94 3.41
N VAL A 75 -2.68 13.95 3.86
CA VAL A 75 -2.11 15.00 3.03
C VAL A 75 -0.63 15.17 3.33
N GLN A 76 0.15 15.55 2.33
CA GLN A 76 1.59 15.73 2.49
C GLN A 76 1.87 17.07 3.19
N LEU A 77 2.60 17.02 4.31
CA LEU A 77 2.88 18.21 5.12
C LEU A 77 3.73 19.24 4.37
N GLN A 78 4.69 18.75 3.59
CA GLN A 78 5.61 19.52 2.75
C GLN A 78 6.06 18.65 1.57
N LEU A 79 6.72 19.24 0.56
CA LEU A 79 7.26 18.47 -0.57
C LEU A 79 8.18 17.34 -0.07
N ASN A 80 7.88 16.10 -0.45
CA ASN A 80 8.58 14.88 0.01
C ASN A 80 8.56 14.66 1.54
N GLY A 81 7.66 15.34 2.26
CA GLY A 81 7.46 15.18 3.70
C GLY A 81 6.52 14.03 4.07
N PRO A 82 6.24 13.86 5.38
CA PRO A 82 5.32 12.85 5.88
C PRO A 82 3.87 13.14 5.48
N CYS A 83 3.07 12.08 5.44
CA CYS A 83 1.63 12.15 5.24
C CYS A 83 0.93 12.24 6.59
N VAL A 84 0.18 13.32 6.78
CA VAL A 84 -0.51 13.65 8.04
C VAL A 84 -2.01 13.84 7.80
N PRO A 85 -2.86 13.63 8.81
CA PRO A 85 -4.25 14.04 8.74
C PRO A 85 -4.36 15.53 8.42
N LYS A 86 -5.37 15.93 7.63
CA LYS A 86 -5.59 17.34 7.27
C LYS A 86 -5.75 18.26 8.49
N SER A 87 -6.24 17.73 9.62
CA SER A 87 -6.32 18.46 10.89
C SER A 87 -4.97 18.84 11.50
N GLN A 88 -3.88 18.18 11.10
CA GLN A 88 -2.52 18.49 11.55
C GLN A 88 -1.84 19.53 10.64
N CYS A 89 -2.48 19.95 9.55
CA CYS A 89 -1.97 21.04 8.75
C CYS A 89 -1.99 22.33 9.57
N ARG A 90 -0.82 22.93 9.78
CA ARG A 90 -0.77 24.33 10.23
C ARG A 90 -1.39 25.21 9.15
N PRO A 91 -2.13 26.27 9.48
CA PRO A 91 -2.50 27.28 8.50
C PRO A 91 -1.24 28.02 8.03
N PRO A 92 -1.16 28.40 6.74
CA PRO A 92 -0.02 29.14 6.23
C PRO A 92 -0.04 30.52 6.90
N GLY A 93 0.98 30.85 7.69
CA GLY A 93 1.14 32.20 8.26
C GLY A 93 1.02 32.36 9.78
N LYS A 94 1.01 31.30 10.58
CA LYS A 94 1.23 31.42 12.04
C LYS A 94 2.71 31.18 12.35
N LYS A 95 3.53 32.22 12.19
CA LYS A 95 4.81 32.33 12.92
C LYS A 95 4.52 32.75 14.36
#